data_AF-A0A9P8KEQ2-F1
#
_entry.id   AF-A0A9P8KEQ2-F1
#
_cell.length_a   1.000
_cell.length_b   1.000
_cell.length_c   1.000
_cell.angle_alpha   90.00
_cell.angle_beta   90.00
_cell.angle_gamma   90.00
#
_symmetry.space_group_name_H-M   'P 1'
#
loop_
_entity.id
_entity.type
_entity.pdbx_description
1 polymer ?
#
loop_
_entity_poly.entity_id
_entity_poly.type
_entity_poly.pdbx_seq_one_letter_code
_entity_poly.pdbx_strand_id
1 'polypeptide(L)'
;MSREIAKPTCMVDATSGAMLIAIILLYLHGVIGLGTTQDSLVHVDAAAILLQHEYHSPSMVIMCSRIGRMLIESVAFQVFLLTMGQWSKPEQITRQHSPQFWIVCDGLLRRLTNAFGDSVSMQNPVLGMDMGILKLMTTIKQCFSVEITSKERQRLLAEAVEETPLWLAWLELLHGLRTMTGQGLYGNCIASDAARLTILAASIFVEHLSQRPNSYLTLPHPSVSDWQMEQILAILRRRRNDAAWSSSYLGSWPVYTVGIFMCSREHIELVRNDVRERWNALRMSSIKRYWDDLEKIWKNVPLPGISEENHVTYS
;
A
#
# COMPACT_ATOMS: atom_id res chain seq x y z
N MET A 1 34.62 43.31 28.12
CA MET A 1 33.95 42.96 26.85
C MET A 1 34.43 41.59 26.42
N SER A 2 33.72 40.54 26.81
CA SER A 2 34.02 39.16 26.42
C SER A 2 33.04 38.77 25.34
N ARG A 3 33.51 38.55 24.10
CA ARG A 3 32.71 37.98 23.02
C ARG A 3 32.55 36.48 23.28
N GLU A 4 31.35 36.06 23.66
CA GLU A 4 30.96 34.65 23.58
C GLU A 4 30.90 34.24 22.10
N ILE A 5 31.78 33.30 21.74
CA ILE A 5 31.73 32.61 20.46
C ILE A 5 30.62 31.58 20.57
N ALA A 6 29.55 31.76 19.79
CA ALA A 6 28.49 30.77 19.64
C ALA A 6 29.08 29.42 19.20
N LYS A 7 28.82 28.37 19.98
CA LYS A 7 29.17 26.99 19.63
C LYS A 7 28.34 26.51 18.43
N PRO A 8 28.88 25.64 17.57
CA PRO A 8 28.20 25.17 16.37
C PRO A 8 27.19 24.07 16.74
N THR A 9 25.93 24.43 16.97
CA THR A 9 24.82 23.47 17.09
C THR A 9 24.29 23.00 15.72
N CYS A 10 24.74 23.59 14.61
CA CYS A 10 24.19 23.36 13.27
C CYS A 10 24.73 22.08 12.55
N MET A 11 25.89 21.55 12.94
CA MET A 11 26.50 20.43 12.19
C MET A 11 25.88 19.05 12.49
N VAL A 12 25.36 18.82 13.69
CA VAL A 12 24.81 17.51 14.08
C VAL A 12 23.47 17.26 13.36
N ASP A 13 22.63 18.29 13.22
CA ASP A 13 21.29 18.17 12.61
C ASP A 13 21.31 17.96 11.09
N ALA A 14 22.35 18.44 10.39
CA ALA A 14 22.54 18.18 8.96
C ALA A 14 22.89 16.70 8.67
N THR A 15 23.51 16.03 9.65
CA THR A 15 24.03 14.67 9.50
C THR A 15 22.89 13.64 9.53
N SER A 16 21.90 13.80 10.41
CA SER A 16 20.75 12.89 10.50
C SER A 16 19.86 12.91 9.25
N GLY A 17 19.68 14.07 8.60
CA GLY A 17 18.85 14.15 7.39
C GLY A 17 19.58 13.69 6.13
N ALA A 18 20.89 13.95 6.04
CA ALA A 18 21.73 13.35 5.02
C ALA A 18 21.76 11.81 5.15
N MET A 19 21.79 11.31 6.39
CA MET A 19 21.71 9.87 6.69
C MET A 19 20.35 9.28 6.31
N LEU A 20 19.24 9.96 6.61
CA LEU A 20 17.90 9.52 6.19
C LEU A 20 17.79 9.49 4.66
N ILE A 21 18.26 10.53 3.96
CA ILE A 21 18.29 10.55 2.49
C ILE A 21 19.17 9.40 1.94
N ALA A 22 20.34 9.15 2.54
CA ALA A 22 21.20 8.04 2.15
C ALA A 22 20.50 6.68 2.34
N ILE A 23 19.81 6.49 3.46
CA ILE A 23 19.02 5.29 3.74
C ILE A 23 17.86 5.14 2.74
N ILE A 24 17.24 6.25 2.34
CA ILE A 24 16.22 6.26 1.28
C ILE A 24 16.79 5.80 -0.05
N LEU A 25 17.95 6.32 -0.44
CA LEU A 25 18.63 5.89 -1.65
C LEU A 25 19.00 4.39 -1.61
N LEU A 26 19.36 3.87 -0.44
CA LEU A 26 19.71 2.46 -0.25
C LEU A 26 18.51 1.52 -0.37
N TYR A 27 17.34 1.86 0.19
CA TYR A 27 16.16 1.02 -0.06
C TYR A 27 15.59 1.21 -1.48
N LEU A 28 15.73 2.40 -2.09
CA LEU A 28 15.37 2.62 -3.50
C LEU A 28 16.22 1.74 -4.40
N HIS A 29 17.49 1.53 -4.07
CA HIS A 29 18.34 0.55 -4.73
C HIS A 29 17.79 -0.88 -4.59
N GLY A 30 17.14 -1.23 -3.47
CA GLY A 30 16.41 -2.49 -3.31
C GLY A 30 15.11 -2.62 -4.11
N VAL A 31 14.45 -1.49 -4.37
CA VAL A 31 13.24 -1.43 -5.20
C VAL A 31 13.60 -1.48 -6.70
N ILE A 32 14.73 -0.91 -7.09
CA ILE A 32 15.21 -0.86 -8.49
C ILE A 32 16.03 -2.10 -8.86
N GLY A 33 16.93 -2.54 -7.97
CA GLY A 33 17.87 -3.64 -8.20
C GLY A 33 17.23 -5.03 -8.09
N LEU A 34 17.70 -5.96 -8.91
CA LEU A 34 17.37 -7.38 -8.77
C LEU A 34 18.28 -8.01 -7.71
N GLY A 35 17.70 -8.65 -6.70
CA GLY A 35 18.44 -9.46 -5.72
C GLY A 35 18.86 -8.75 -4.42
N THR A 36 18.60 -7.46 -4.26
CA THR A 36 18.97 -6.65 -3.07
C THR A 36 17.80 -6.45 -2.09
N THR A 37 16.75 -7.27 -2.20
CA THR A 37 15.54 -7.10 -1.39
C THR A 37 15.76 -7.37 0.09
N GLN A 38 16.68 -8.27 0.45
CA GLN A 38 17.02 -8.52 1.85
C GLN A 38 17.75 -7.33 2.48
N ASP A 39 18.62 -6.66 1.72
CA ASP A 39 19.32 -5.46 2.18
C ASP A 39 18.34 -4.30 2.41
N SER A 40 17.31 -4.19 1.56
CA SER A 40 16.30 -3.13 1.70
C SER A 40 15.51 -3.19 3.00
N LEU A 41 15.28 -4.39 3.55
CA LEU A 41 14.60 -4.55 4.84
C LEU A 41 15.39 -3.89 5.97
N VAL A 42 16.69 -4.17 6.06
CA VAL A 42 17.59 -3.62 7.09
C VAL A 42 17.65 -2.10 7.01
N HIS A 43 17.64 -1.55 5.79
CA HIS A 43 17.66 -0.10 5.59
C HIS A 43 16.34 0.56 5.96
N VAL A 44 15.19 -0.07 5.66
CA VAL A 44 13.88 0.47 6.07
C VAL A 44 13.71 0.39 7.59
N ASP A 45 14.18 -0.67 8.24
CA ASP A 45 14.18 -0.77 9.71
C ASP A 45 15.03 0.33 10.34
N ALA A 46 16.23 0.59 9.80
CA ALA A 46 17.06 1.70 10.24
C ALA A 46 16.36 3.06 10.06
N ALA A 47 15.67 3.28 8.93
CA ALA A 47 14.90 4.50 8.71
C ALA A 47 13.74 4.65 9.72
N ALA A 48 13.03 3.56 10.00
CA ALA A 48 11.94 3.55 10.97
C ALA A 48 12.44 3.87 12.39
N ILE A 49 13.58 3.31 12.80
CA ILE A 49 14.22 3.62 14.10
C ILE A 49 14.63 5.10 14.17
N LEU A 50 15.20 5.64 13.09
CA LEU A 50 15.54 7.07 13.04
C LEU A 50 14.30 7.94 13.19
N LEU A 51 13.21 7.64 12.48
CA LEU A 51 11.95 8.39 12.65
C LEU A 51 11.39 8.30 14.08
N GLN A 52 11.52 7.15 14.75
CA GLN A 52 11.13 7.02 16.15
C GLN A 52 12.00 7.89 17.07
N HIS A 53 13.32 7.93 16.84
CA HIS A 53 14.21 8.82 17.59
C HIS A 53 13.84 10.29 17.37
N GLU A 54 13.52 10.68 16.13
CA GLU A 54 13.09 12.03 15.79
C GLU A 54 11.77 12.42 16.44
N TYR A 55 10.81 11.51 16.57
CA TYR A 55 9.55 11.80 17.25
C TYR A 55 9.72 12.28 18.69
N HIS A 56 10.76 11.77 19.36
CA HIS A 56 11.11 12.10 20.74
C HIS A 56 12.12 13.26 20.84
N SER A 57 12.70 13.72 19.72
CA SER A 57 13.72 14.76 19.68
C SER A 57 13.13 16.09 19.16
N PRO A 58 13.26 17.21 19.89
CA PRO A 58 12.67 18.50 19.48
C PRO A 58 13.51 19.30 18.47
N SER A 59 14.69 18.82 18.04
CA SER A 59 15.72 19.67 17.43
C SER A 59 15.87 19.61 15.91
N MET A 60 15.21 18.70 15.19
CA MET A 60 15.60 18.47 13.79
C MET A 60 14.93 19.42 12.80
N VAL A 61 15.73 20.34 12.25
CA VAL A 61 15.35 21.36 11.25
C VAL A 61 14.78 20.77 9.95
N ILE A 62 15.26 19.60 9.51
CA ILE A 62 14.83 18.96 8.24
C ILE A 62 13.39 18.44 8.33
N MET A 63 12.98 18.00 9.53
CA MET A 63 11.62 17.57 9.83
C MET A 63 10.65 18.74 10.02
N CYS A 64 11.13 19.98 9.92
CA CYS A 64 10.33 21.21 9.85
C CYS A 64 10.33 21.74 8.41
N SER A 65 10.12 20.88 7.41
CA SER A 65 10.06 21.28 6.01
C SER A 65 9.16 20.37 5.18
N ARG A 66 8.76 20.82 3.99
CA ARG A 66 8.06 19.97 3.00
C ARG A 66 8.86 18.74 2.60
N ILE A 67 10.20 18.82 2.68
CA ILE A 67 11.10 17.67 2.46
C ILE A 67 10.90 16.65 3.58
N GLY A 68 10.81 17.09 4.84
CA GLY A 68 10.51 16.22 5.99
C GLY A 68 9.22 15.39 5.79
N ARG A 69 8.16 16.01 5.26
CA ARG A 69 6.92 15.29 4.90
C ARG A 69 7.16 14.19 3.88
N MET A 70 7.87 14.50 2.79
CA MET A 70 8.20 13.52 1.76
C MET A 70 9.04 12.37 2.32
N LEU A 71 9.97 12.63 3.25
CA LEU A 71 10.80 11.61 3.87
C LEU A 71 9.96 10.65 4.72
N ILE A 72 9.10 11.18 5.59
CA ILE A 72 8.19 10.37 6.42
C ILE A 72 7.29 9.51 5.54
N GLU A 73 6.64 10.13 4.54
CA GLU A 73 5.75 9.41 3.64
C GLU A 73 6.48 8.35 2.82
N SER A 74 7.71 8.61 2.38
CA SER A 74 8.53 7.62 1.66
C SER A 74 8.87 6.41 2.53
N VAL A 75 9.30 6.64 3.77
CA VAL A 75 9.58 5.55 4.71
C VAL A 75 8.31 4.76 5.03
N ALA A 76 7.20 5.45 5.30
CA ALA A 76 5.90 4.82 5.55
C ALA A 76 5.43 3.98 4.36
N PHE A 77 5.61 4.47 3.13
CA PHE A 77 5.26 3.73 1.92
C PHE A 77 6.12 2.48 1.75
N GLN A 78 7.42 2.54 2.04
CA GLN A 78 8.26 1.35 1.96
C GLN A 78 7.94 0.32 3.04
N VAL A 79 7.74 0.78 4.28
CA VAL A 79 7.26 -0.08 5.37
C VAL A 79 5.97 -0.78 4.96
N PHE A 80 5.02 -0.04 4.37
CA PHE A 80 3.80 -0.61 3.80
C PHE A 80 4.10 -1.69 2.75
N LEU A 81 4.87 -1.37 1.71
CA LEU A 81 5.14 -2.32 0.62
C LEU A 81 5.84 -3.59 1.11
N LEU A 82 6.77 -3.46 2.07
CA LEU A 82 7.46 -4.59 2.70
C LEU A 82 6.49 -5.43 3.53
N THR A 83 5.64 -4.79 4.34
CA THR A 83 4.61 -5.48 5.15
C THR A 83 3.64 -6.25 4.26
N MET A 84 3.22 -5.66 3.14
CA MET A 84 2.26 -6.28 2.25
C MET A 84 2.85 -7.46 1.47
N GLY A 85 4.15 -7.43 1.17
CA GLY A 85 4.89 -8.53 0.58
C GLY A 85 4.20 -9.14 -0.65
N GLN A 86 4.26 -10.47 -0.77
CA GLN A 86 3.50 -11.25 -1.75
C GLN A 86 2.24 -11.83 -1.10
N TRP A 87 1.14 -11.90 -1.85
CA TRP A 87 -0.12 -12.51 -1.42
C TRP A 87 -0.06 -14.04 -1.49
N SER A 88 0.73 -14.62 -2.40
CA SER A 88 0.89 -16.08 -2.48
C SER A 88 1.75 -16.70 -1.36
N LYS A 89 2.35 -15.88 -0.49
CA LYS A 89 3.32 -16.29 0.53
C LYS A 89 2.94 -15.85 1.95
N PRO A 90 1.88 -16.44 2.54
CA PRO A 90 1.45 -16.10 3.89
C PRO A 90 2.51 -16.37 4.96
N GLU A 91 3.44 -17.30 4.71
CA GLU A 91 4.57 -17.62 5.59
C GLU A 91 5.61 -16.49 5.69
N GLN A 92 5.60 -15.53 4.76
CA GLN A 92 6.50 -14.38 4.77
C GLN A 92 5.90 -13.17 5.50
N ILE A 93 4.67 -13.28 6.04
CA ILE A 93 4.03 -12.21 6.80
C ILE A 93 4.68 -12.14 8.17
N THR A 94 5.77 -11.38 8.25
CA THR A 94 6.47 -11.09 9.50
C THR A 94 5.79 -9.94 10.22
N ARG A 95 5.82 -9.95 11.56
CA ARG A 95 5.45 -8.77 12.38
C ARG A 95 6.56 -7.70 12.40
N GLN A 96 7.13 -7.38 11.25
CA GLN A 96 8.33 -6.54 11.19
C GLN A 96 8.08 -5.07 11.59
N HIS A 97 6.85 -4.58 11.51
CA HIS A 97 6.54 -3.19 11.87
C HIS A 97 5.43 -3.11 12.92
N SER A 98 5.82 -2.65 14.11
CA SER A 98 4.90 -2.52 15.25
C SER A 98 3.88 -1.41 15.01
N PRO A 99 2.67 -1.50 15.60
CA PRO A 99 1.68 -0.41 15.59
C PRO A 99 2.25 0.95 16.00
N GLN A 100 3.33 0.95 16.80
CA GLN A 100 4.04 2.14 17.24
C GLN A 100 4.67 2.94 16.09
N PHE A 101 5.14 2.28 15.02
CA PHE A 101 5.70 2.96 13.85
C PHE A 101 4.68 3.89 13.20
N TRP A 102 3.46 3.41 13.01
CA TRP A 102 2.37 4.18 12.40
C TRP A 102 1.95 5.37 13.26
N ILE A 103 1.87 5.17 14.60
CA ILE A 103 1.60 6.26 15.56
C ILE A 103 2.66 7.36 15.46
N VAL A 104 3.94 6.97 15.32
CA VAL A 104 5.04 7.90 15.16
C VAL A 104 4.92 8.70 13.86
N CYS A 105 4.64 8.03 12.74
CA CYS A 105 4.46 8.70 11.45
C CYS A 105 3.28 9.69 11.48
N ASP A 106 2.12 9.27 11.98
CA ASP A 106 0.93 10.12 12.15
C ASP A 106 1.24 11.33 13.03
N GLY A 107 1.95 11.11 14.15
CA GLY A 107 2.35 12.14 15.08
C GLY A 107 3.28 13.19 14.45
N LEU A 108 4.28 12.75 13.68
CA LEU A 108 5.21 13.62 12.95
C LEU A 108 4.50 14.41 11.85
N LEU A 109 3.66 13.77 11.03
CA LEU A 109 2.90 14.42 9.97
C LEU A 109 1.93 15.47 10.54
N ARG A 110 1.27 15.17 11.66
CA ARG A 110 0.38 16.14 12.32
C ARG A 110 1.14 17.37 12.84
N ARG A 111 2.35 17.19 13.40
CA ARG A 111 3.21 18.31 13.81
C ARG A 111 3.56 19.20 12.61
N LEU A 112 3.90 18.59 11.47
CA LEU A 112 4.18 19.28 10.21
C LEU A 112 2.97 20.07 9.70
N THR A 113 1.80 19.44 9.61
CA THR A 113 0.57 20.11 9.17
C THR A 113 0.26 21.33 10.03
N ASN A 114 0.38 21.20 11.35
CA ASN A 114 0.16 22.31 12.28
C ASN A 114 1.19 23.44 12.12
N ALA A 115 2.44 23.11 11.79
CA ALA A 115 3.51 24.10 11.63
C ALA A 115 3.41 24.89 10.32
N PHE A 116 2.97 24.26 9.22
CA PHE A 116 2.93 24.89 7.89
C PHE A 116 1.56 25.43 7.50
N GLY A 117 0.51 25.13 8.26
CA GLY A 117 -0.85 25.60 7.96
C GLY A 117 -1.38 25.07 6.62
N ASP A 118 -0.71 24.06 6.03
CA ASP A 118 -1.18 23.39 4.82
C ASP A 118 -2.51 22.72 5.20
N SER A 119 -3.59 23.06 4.49
CA SER A 119 -4.85 22.35 4.66
C SER A 119 -4.59 20.86 4.39
N VAL A 120 -5.16 20.02 5.26
CA VAL A 120 -5.07 18.54 5.24
C VAL A 120 -5.33 17.94 3.84
N SER A 121 -5.90 18.71 2.89
CA SER A 121 -6.26 18.30 1.55
C SER A 121 -5.18 18.43 0.46
N MET A 122 -4.00 18.99 0.73
CA MET A 122 -2.90 18.93 -0.23
C MET A 122 -2.22 17.57 -0.15
N GLN A 123 -2.82 16.62 -0.89
CA GLN A 123 -2.24 15.43 -1.52
C GLN A 123 -0.95 14.96 -0.84
N ASN A 124 -0.99 13.86 -0.07
CA ASN A 124 0.22 13.17 0.38
C ASN A 124 1.13 12.94 -0.84
N PRO A 125 2.19 13.75 -1.04
CA PRO A 125 2.87 13.83 -2.33
C PRO A 125 3.53 12.50 -2.70
N VAL A 126 3.84 11.68 -1.71
CA VAL A 126 4.43 10.37 -1.92
C VAL A 126 3.40 9.25 -1.77
N LEU A 127 2.49 9.31 -0.80
CA LEU A 127 1.50 8.22 -0.61
C LEU A 127 0.37 8.24 -1.64
N GLY A 128 0.00 9.41 -2.15
CA GLY A 128 -1.16 9.61 -3.01
C GLY A 128 -2.52 9.31 -2.35
N MET A 129 -2.53 8.76 -1.15
CA MET A 129 -3.72 8.40 -0.37
C MET A 129 -3.46 8.61 1.11
N ASP A 130 -4.52 8.58 1.92
CA ASP A 130 -4.41 8.75 3.37
C ASP A 130 -3.59 7.62 4.02
N MET A 131 -2.91 7.92 5.13
CA MET A 131 -2.11 6.92 5.82
C MET A 131 -2.99 5.86 6.51
N GLY A 132 -4.20 6.22 6.94
CA GLY A 132 -5.14 5.33 7.58
C GLY A 132 -5.52 4.14 6.70
N ILE A 133 -5.73 4.33 5.40
CA ILE A 133 -6.04 3.20 4.50
C ILE A 133 -4.85 2.25 4.33
N LEU A 134 -3.61 2.75 4.35
CA LEU A 134 -2.42 1.89 4.35
C LEU A 134 -2.35 1.07 5.64
N LYS A 135 -2.62 1.70 6.80
CA LYS A 135 -2.69 1.03 8.10
C LYS A 135 -3.76 -0.07 8.10
N LEU A 136 -4.98 0.23 7.64
CA LEU A 136 -6.05 -0.74 7.49
C LEU A 136 -5.61 -1.95 6.66
N MET A 137 -4.98 -1.71 5.50
CA MET A 137 -4.46 -2.80 4.68
C MET A 137 -3.38 -3.64 5.38
N THR A 138 -2.51 -3.03 6.18
CA THR A 138 -1.55 -3.80 6.99
C THR A 138 -2.23 -4.63 8.08
N THR A 139 -3.27 -4.10 8.73
CA THR A 139 -4.10 -4.83 9.69
C THR A 139 -4.77 -6.04 9.03
N ILE A 140 -5.37 -5.83 7.85
CA ILE A 140 -5.98 -6.90 7.05
C ILE A 140 -4.92 -7.95 6.68
N LYS A 141 -3.74 -7.55 6.23
CA LYS A 141 -2.65 -8.48 5.88
C LYS A 141 -2.27 -9.36 7.06
N GLN A 142 -2.17 -8.80 8.27
CA GLN A 142 -1.83 -9.55 9.47
C GLN A 142 -2.88 -10.62 9.80
N CYS A 143 -4.15 -10.45 9.43
CA CYS A 143 -5.15 -11.50 9.59
C CYS A 143 -4.80 -12.79 8.83
N PHE A 144 -4.06 -12.70 7.72
CA PHE A 144 -3.57 -13.84 6.93
C PHE A 144 -2.27 -14.46 7.48
N SER A 145 -1.69 -13.91 8.55
CA SER A 145 -0.48 -14.48 9.16
C SER A 145 -0.78 -15.81 9.85
N VAL A 146 0.14 -16.75 9.66
CA VAL A 146 0.17 -18.05 10.35
C VAL A 146 0.70 -17.96 11.78
N GLU A 147 1.41 -16.88 12.11
CA GLU A 147 2.10 -16.72 13.40
C GLU A 147 1.18 -16.19 14.52
N ILE A 148 0.01 -15.65 14.16
CA ILE A 148 -0.88 -15.00 15.12
C ILE A 148 -1.94 -15.95 15.67
N THR A 149 -2.33 -15.72 16.93
CA THR A 149 -3.39 -16.49 17.58
C THR A 149 -4.76 -16.17 16.99
N SER A 150 -5.71 -17.10 17.11
CA SER A 150 -7.11 -16.88 16.70
C SER A 150 -7.74 -15.65 17.37
N LYS A 151 -7.46 -15.44 18.68
CA LYS A 151 -7.95 -14.27 19.43
C LYS A 151 -7.40 -12.96 18.88
N GLU A 152 -6.11 -12.92 18.56
CA GLU A 152 -5.48 -11.75 17.95
C GLU A 152 -6.08 -11.47 16.57
N ARG A 153 -6.26 -12.50 15.75
CA ARG A 153 -6.89 -12.38 14.42
C ARG A 153 -8.30 -11.81 14.51
N GLN A 154 -9.10 -12.28 15.47
CA GLN A 154 -10.45 -11.75 15.71
C GLN A 154 -10.42 -10.27 16.10
N ARG A 155 -9.45 -9.84 16.92
CA ARG A 155 -9.28 -8.42 17.28
C ARG A 155 -8.97 -7.58 16.05
N LEU A 156 -7.97 -7.98 15.27
CA LEU A 156 -7.55 -7.26 14.06
C LEU A 156 -8.68 -7.21 13.01
N LEU A 157 -9.42 -8.30 12.85
CA LEU A 157 -10.57 -8.34 11.95
C LEU A 157 -11.69 -7.41 12.44
N ALA A 158 -11.97 -7.36 13.75
CA ALA A 158 -12.96 -6.44 14.30
C ALA A 158 -12.58 -4.98 14.05
N GLU A 159 -11.30 -4.63 14.26
CA GLU A 159 -10.76 -3.29 13.93
C GLU A 159 -10.96 -2.98 12.43
N ALA A 160 -10.65 -3.93 11.53
CA ALA A 160 -10.81 -3.74 10.10
C ALA A 160 -12.29 -3.63 9.65
N VAL A 161 -13.19 -4.39 10.27
CA VAL A 161 -14.64 -4.34 10.04
C VAL A 161 -15.21 -2.99 10.45
N GLU A 162 -14.73 -2.41 11.56
CA GLU A 162 -15.17 -1.09 12.04
C GLU A 162 -14.68 0.04 11.12
N GLU A 163 -13.45 -0.04 10.63
CA GLU A 163 -12.84 1.04 9.85
C GLU A 163 -13.28 1.06 8.37
N THR A 164 -13.53 -0.11 7.78
CA THR A 164 -13.84 -0.24 6.34
C THR A 164 -15.04 0.61 5.87
N PRO A 165 -16.18 0.65 6.58
CA PRO A 165 -17.33 1.49 6.20
C PRO A 165 -17.01 2.99 6.16
N LEU A 166 -16.10 3.48 7.00
CA LEU A 166 -15.69 4.88 7.03
C LEU A 166 -14.97 5.26 5.72
N TRP A 167 -14.10 4.37 5.23
CA TRP A 167 -13.41 4.56 3.94
C TRP A 167 -14.35 4.47 2.74
N LEU A 168 -15.33 3.58 2.79
CA LEU A 168 -16.36 3.49 1.74
C LEU A 168 -17.23 4.74 1.69
N ALA A 169 -17.70 5.24 2.85
CA ALA A 169 -18.45 6.49 2.93
C ALA A 169 -17.63 7.69 2.41
N TRP A 170 -16.32 7.70 2.67
CA TRP A 170 -15.43 8.72 2.12
C TRP A 170 -15.34 8.67 0.59
N LEU A 171 -15.33 7.47 -0.02
CA LEU A 171 -15.38 7.34 -1.49
C LEU A 171 -16.68 7.87 -2.09
N GLU A 172 -17.80 7.64 -1.43
CA GLU A 172 -19.12 8.16 -1.84
C GLU A 172 -19.16 9.68 -1.74
N LEU A 173 -18.66 10.24 -0.64
CA LEU A 173 -18.54 11.69 -0.47
C LEU A 173 -17.70 12.32 -1.58
N LEU A 174 -16.54 11.73 -1.89
CA LEU A 174 -15.70 12.20 -3.00
C LEU A 174 -16.40 12.08 -4.35
N HIS A 175 -17.20 11.03 -4.55
CA HIS A 175 -17.99 10.86 -5.77
C HIS A 175 -19.08 11.95 -5.87
N GLY A 176 -19.80 12.24 -4.78
CA GLY A 176 -20.84 13.26 -4.75
C GLY A 176 -20.30 14.69 -4.93
N LEU A 177 -19.14 14.99 -4.34
CA LEU A 177 -18.46 16.26 -4.57
C LEU A 177 -18.04 16.43 -6.04
N ARG A 178 -17.65 15.34 -6.71
CA ARG A 178 -17.30 15.34 -8.14
C ARG A 178 -18.51 15.62 -9.03
N THR A 179 -19.69 15.06 -8.73
CA THR A 179 -20.90 15.27 -9.53
C THR A 179 -21.45 16.69 -9.36
N MET A 180 -21.29 17.29 -8.18
CA MET A 180 -21.80 18.65 -7.89
C MET A 180 -20.90 19.79 -8.38
N THR A 181 -19.57 19.64 -8.32
CA THR A 181 -18.67 20.77 -8.58
C THR A 181 -18.33 20.97 -10.06
N GLY A 182 -18.59 19.99 -10.93
CA GLY A 182 -18.23 20.02 -12.36
C GLY A 182 -16.71 20.14 -12.63
N GLN A 183 -15.90 20.37 -11.60
CA GLN A 183 -14.46 20.52 -11.64
C GLN A 183 -13.82 19.17 -11.29
N GLY A 184 -13.31 18.49 -12.31
CA GLY A 184 -12.61 17.21 -12.23
C GLY A 184 -11.26 17.22 -11.49
N LEU A 185 -11.03 18.15 -10.55
CA LEU A 185 -9.77 18.30 -9.82
C LEU A 185 -9.37 17.02 -9.04
N TYR A 186 -10.35 16.21 -8.63
CA TYR A 186 -10.12 14.92 -7.96
C TYR A 186 -10.65 13.71 -8.74
N GLY A 187 -11.43 13.93 -9.81
CA GLY A 187 -12.24 12.90 -10.46
C GLY A 187 -11.51 11.98 -11.44
N ASN A 188 -10.33 12.40 -11.90
CA ASN A 188 -9.48 11.68 -12.86
C ASN A 188 -8.00 11.67 -12.44
N CYS A 189 -7.68 11.91 -11.17
CA CYS A 189 -6.29 11.80 -10.73
C CYS A 189 -5.93 10.33 -10.44
N ILE A 190 -4.73 9.93 -10.87
CA ILE A 190 -4.17 8.58 -10.69
C ILE A 190 -4.20 8.16 -9.22
N ALA A 191 -3.88 9.09 -8.33
CA ALA A 191 -3.86 8.89 -6.89
C ALA A 191 -5.25 8.54 -6.34
N SER A 192 -6.33 9.18 -6.81
CA SER A 192 -7.70 8.84 -6.40
C SER A 192 -8.11 7.45 -6.86
N ASP A 193 -7.73 7.04 -8.08
CA ASP A 193 -8.05 5.71 -8.57
C ASP A 193 -7.25 4.63 -7.85
N ALA A 194 -5.98 4.89 -7.55
CA ALA A 194 -5.16 4.03 -6.70
C ALA A 194 -5.80 3.86 -5.30
N ALA A 195 -6.23 4.96 -4.67
CA ALA A 195 -6.91 4.93 -3.37
C ALA A 195 -8.24 4.15 -3.44
N ARG A 196 -9.05 4.36 -4.49
CA ARG A 196 -10.30 3.62 -4.72
C ARG A 196 -10.05 2.13 -4.84
N LEU A 197 -9.07 1.70 -5.65
CA LEU A 197 -8.70 0.29 -5.76
C LEU A 197 -8.27 -0.30 -4.42
N THR A 198 -7.48 0.44 -3.63
CA THR A 198 -7.08 -0.01 -2.28
C THR A 198 -8.27 -0.20 -1.35
N ILE A 199 -9.20 0.76 -1.30
CA ILE A 199 -10.39 0.69 -0.45
C ILE A 199 -11.32 -0.45 -0.88
N LEU A 200 -11.53 -0.63 -2.19
CA LEU A 200 -12.32 -1.74 -2.72
C LEU A 200 -11.67 -3.07 -2.37
N ALA A 201 -10.35 -3.19 -2.49
CA ALA A 201 -9.62 -4.38 -2.07
C ALA A 201 -9.76 -4.67 -0.58
N ALA A 202 -9.63 -3.64 0.28
CA ALA A 202 -9.85 -3.76 1.72
C ALA A 202 -11.23 -4.34 2.02
N SER A 203 -12.27 -3.82 1.37
CA SER A 203 -13.64 -4.29 1.57
C SER A 203 -13.86 -5.74 1.15
N ILE A 204 -13.26 -6.20 0.05
CA ILE A 204 -13.32 -7.59 -0.39
C ILE A 204 -12.64 -8.51 0.63
N PHE A 205 -11.46 -8.12 1.13
CA PHE A 205 -10.74 -8.93 2.12
C PHE A 205 -11.51 -9.04 3.44
N VAL A 206 -12.05 -7.92 3.93
CA VAL A 206 -12.83 -7.90 5.17
C VAL A 206 -14.07 -8.77 5.02
N GLU A 207 -14.80 -8.65 3.92
CA GLU A 207 -15.96 -9.48 3.64
C GLU A 207 -15.61 -10.98 3.62
N HIS A 208 -14.54 -11.37 2.93
CA HIS A 208 -14.08 -12.76 2.89
C HIS A 208 -13.71 -13.31 4.27
N LEU A 209 -12.95 -12.55 5.05
CA LEU A 209 -12.54 -12.95 6.39
C LEU A 209 -13.71 -13.00 7.38
N SER A 210 -14.68 -12.09 7.26
CA SER A 210 -15.89 -12.05 8.08
C SER A 210 -16.84 -13.21 7.77
N GLN A 211 -17.04 -13.53 6.50
CA GLN A 211 -17.90 -14.64 6.07
C GLN A 211 -17.25 -16.01 6.30
N ARG A 212 -15.92 -16.08 6.24
CA ARG A 212 -15.16 -17.33 6.35
C ARG A 212 -13.96 -17.17 7.31
N PRO A 213 -14.19 -17.24 8.64
CA PRO A 213 -13.14 -17.00 9.64
C PRO A 213 -11.93 -17.94 9.56
N ASN A 214 -12.11 -19.13 8.97
CA ASN A 214 -11.05 -20.13 8.76
C ASN A 214 -10.33 -20.01 7.40
N SER A 215 -10.73 -19.05 6.55
CA SER A 215 -10.16 -18.83 5.21
C SER A 215 -8.99 -17.85 5.19
N TYR A 216 -8.31 -17.65 6.33
CA TYR A 216 -7.10 -16.83 6.44
C TYR A 216 -5.88 -17.41 5.71
N LEU A 217 -5.98 -18.63 5.18
CA LEU A 217 -4.96 -19.26 4.33
C LEU A 217 -5.35 -19.24 2.84
N THR A 218 -6.54 -18.75 2.50
CA THR A 218 -7.03 -18.73 1.13
C THR A 218 -7.29 -17.31 0.69
N LEU A 219 -6.94 -17.02 -0.57
CA LEU A 219 -7.22 -15.73 -1.17
C LEU A 219 -8.73 -15.62 -1.48
N PRO A 220 -9.29 -14.40 -1.42
CA PRO A 220 -10.69 -14.20 -1.77
C PRO A 220 -10.92 -14.35 -3.27
N HIS A 221 -12.09 -14.91 -3.60
CA HIS A 221 -12.59 -15.06 -4.95
C HIS A 221 -13.99 -14.43 -5.04
N PRO A 222 -14.07 -13.09 -5.12
CA PRO A 222 -15.35 -12.40 -5.24
C PRO A 222 -16.03 -12.76 -6.57
N SER A 223 -17.36 -12.72 -6.58
CA SER A 223 -18.12 -12.87 -7.81
C SER A 223 -17.86 -11.67 -8.72
N VAL A 224 -17.89 -11.91 -10.03
CA VAL A 224 -17.81 -10.84 -11.04
C VAL A 224 -18.98 -9.85 -10.92
N SER A 225 -20.14 -10.34 -10.46
CA SER A 225 -21.34 -9.53 -10.23
C SER A 225 -21.31 -8.75 -8.92
N ASP A 226 -20.25 -8.89 -8.12
CA ASP A 226 -20.13 -8.11 -6.89
C ASP A 226 -19.83 -6.67 -7.26
N TRP A 227 -20.56 -5.75 -6.64
CA TRP A 227 -20.46 -4.31 -6.93
C TRP A 227 -19.02 -3.78 -6.77
N GLN A 228 -18.22 -4.38 -5.87
CA GLN A 228 -16.80 -4.04 -5.70
C GLN A 228 -16.00 -4.40 -6.95
N MET A 229 -16.22 -5.58 -7.50
CA MET A 229 -15.56 -6.07 -8.71
C MET A 229 -15.97 -5.26 -9.93
N GLU A 230 -17.25 -4.91 -10.06
CA GLU A 230 -17.70 -4.01 -11.13
C GLU A 230 -16.98 -2.66 -11.08
N GLN A 231 -16.83 -2.06 -9.89
CA GLN A 231 -16.10 -0.81 -9.72
C GLN A 231 -14.60 -0.93 -10.01
N ILE A 232 -13.96 -2.01 -9.56
CA ILE A 232 -12.55 -2.30 -9.88
C ILE A 232 -12.36 -2.37 -11.39
N LEU A 233 -13.19 -3.16 -12.08
CA LEU A 233 -13.11 -3.35 -13.53
C LEU A 233 -13.37 -2.05 -14.29
N ALA A 234 -14.30 -1.22 -13.82
CA ALA A 234 -14.56 0.09 -14.40
C ALA A 234 -13.32 1.01 -14.33
N ILE A 235 -12.59 1.01 -13.20
CA ILE A 235 -11.35 1.79 -13.05
C ILE A 235 -10.27 1.25 -13.98
N LEU A 236 -10.02 -0.06 -13.97
CA LEU A 236 -8.99 -0.69 -14.80
C LEU A 236 -9.24 -0.48 -16.30
N ARG A 237 -10.49 -0.64 -16.75
CA ARG A 237 -10.88 -0.38 -18.14
C ARG A 237 -10.70 1.09 -18.53
N ARG A 238 -11.06 2.03 -17.65
CA ARG A 238 -10.87 3.47 -17.89
C ARG A 238 -9.40 3.86 -18.01
N ARG A 239 -8.52 3.20 -17.24
CA ARG A 239 -7.07 3.46 -17.22
C ARG A 239 -6.27 2.65 -18.24
N ARG A 240 -6.95 1.83 -19.05
CA ARG A 240 -6.32 1.06 -20.11
C ARG A 240 -5.61 1.99 -21.09
N ASN A 241 -4.34 1.69 -21.39
CA ASN A 241 -3.47 2.49 -22.26
C ASN A 241 -3.22 3.94 -21.78
N ASP A 242 -3.50 4.27 -20.52
CA ASP A 242 -3.14 5.55 -19.94
C ASP A 242 -1.65 5.55 -19.56
N ALA A 243 -0.85 6.31 -20.32
CA ALA A 243 0.59 6.40 -20.13
C ALA A 243 0.97 6.98 -18.75
N ALA A 244 0.18 7.91 -18.22
CA ALA A 244 0.45 8.49 -16.91
C ALA A 244 0.16 7.48 -15.80
N TRP A 245 -0.91 6.68 -15.94
CA TRP A 245 -1.25 5.59 -15.03
C TRP A 245 -0.16 4.52 -14.95
N SER A 246 0.28 4.03 -16.11
CA SER A 246 1.32 3.00 -16.23
C SER A 246 2.70 3.49 -15.77
N SER A 247 2.98 4.79 -15.92
CA SER A 247 4.22 5.43 -15.45
C SER A 247 4.17 5.90 -14.00
N SER A 248 3.10 5.61 -13.25
CA SER A 248 2.97 5.99 -11.84
C SER A 248 3.11 4.78 -10.92
N TYR A 249 4.01 4.87 -9.94
CA TYR A 249 4.21 3.81 -8.94
C TYR A 249 3.00 3.63 -8.01
N LEU A 250 2.17 4.66 -7.83
CA LEU A 250 1.01 4.67 -6.92
C LEU A 250 -0.01 3.59 -7.27
N GLY A 251 -0.20 3.33 -8.57
CA GLY A 251 -1.13 2.31 -9.05
C GLY A 251 -0.57 0.88 -8.99
N SER A 252 0.73 0.69 -8.83
CA SER A 252 1.37 -0.63 -9.01
C SER A 252 0.94 -1.64 -7.96
N TRP A 253 0.95 -1.28 -6.68
CA TRP A 253 0.52 -2.17 -5.61
C TRP A 253 -1.02 -2.39 -5.60
N PRO A 254 -1.88 -1.37 -5.77
CA PRO A 254 -3.33 -1.58 -5.85
C PRO A 254 -3.75 -2.47 -7.03
N VAL A 255 -3.18 -2.26 -8.23
CA VAL A 255 -3.45 -3.12 -9.41
C VAL A 255 -3.03 -4.55 -9.14
N TYR A 256 -1.85 -4.74 -8.56
CA TYR A 256 -1.38 -6.05 -8.14
C TYR A 256 -2.37 -6.72 -7.18
N THR A 257 -2.77 -6.02 -6.12
CA THR A 257 -3.67 -6.56 -5.10
C THR A 257 -5.03 -6.92 -5.67
N VAL A 258 -5.67 -6.07 -6.48
CA VAL A 258 -6.97 -6.45 -7.09
C VAL A 258 -6.80 -7.58 -8.12
N GLY A 259 -5.62 -7.70 -8.74
CA GLY A 259 -5.29 -8.78 -9.65
C GLY A 259 -5.46 -10.18 -9.06
N ILE A 260 -5.29 -10.32 -7.74
CA ILE A 260 -5.44 -11.62 -7.07
C ILE A 260 -6.89 -12.10 -7.05
N PHE A 261 -7.86 -11.19 -7.17
CA PHE A 261 -9.30 -11.48 -7.18
C PHE A 261 -9.78 -11.96 -8.56
N MET A 262 -8.97 -11.80 -9.60
CA MET A 262 -9.37 -12.04 -10.98
C MET A 262 -9.45 -13.54 -11.27
N CYS A 263 -10.64 -14.00 -11.68
CA CYS A 263 -10.90 -15.41 -11.95
C CYS A 263 -11.21 -15.71 -13.44
N SER A 264 -11.74 -14.75 -14.20
CA SER A 264 -12.02 -14.95 -15.62
C SER A 264 -10.81 -14.62 -16.49
N ARG A 265 -10.68 -15.29 -17.64
CA ARG A 265 -9.59 -15.04 -18.58
C ARG A 265 -9.55 -13.59 -19.05
N GLU A 266 -10.70 -12.96 -19.29
CA GLU A 266 -10.79 -11.56 -19.70
C GLU A 266 -10.20 -10.63 -18.63
N HIS A 267 -10.60 -10.81 -17.36
CA HIS A 267 -10.15 -9.93 -16.28
C HIS A 267 -8.69 -10.15 -15.91
N ILE A 268 -8.25 -11.40 -15.95
CA ILE A 268 -6.83 -11.75 -15.80
C ILE A 268 -6.02 -11.04 -16.89
N GLU A 269 -6.46 -11.09 -18.15
CA GLU A 269 -5.74 -10.47 -19.25
C GLU A 269 -5.74 -8.93 -19.16
N LEU A 270 -6.81 -8.33 -18.62
CA LEU A 270 -6.86 -6.90 -18.34
C LEU A 270 -5.76 -6.48 -17.35
N VAL A 271 -5.66 -7.16 -16.20
CA VAL A 271 -4.64 -6.87 -15.19
C VAL A 271 -3.25 -7.23 -15.69
N ARG A 272 -3.10 -8.38 -16.36
CA ARG A 272 -1.84 -8.82 -16.97
C ARG A 272 -1.30 -7.75 -17.91
N ASN A 273 -2.11 -7.16 -18.79
CA ASN A 273 -1.62 -6.12 -19.67
C ASN A 273 -1.22 -4.84 -18.91
N ASP A 274 -2.00 -4.43 -17.90
CA ASP A 274 -1.69 -3.25 -17.06
C ASP A 274 -0.33 -3.42 -16.33
N VAL A 275 -0.10 -4.56 -15.67
CA VAL A 275 1.17 -4.82 -14.98
C VAL A 275 2.34 -4.88 -15.98
N ARG A 276 2.10 -5.30 -17.24
CA ARG A 276 3.14 -5.39 -18.28
C ARG A 276 3.56 -4.00 -18.71
N GLU A 277 2.59 -3.14 -18.98
CA GLU A 277 2.80 -1.75 -19.34
C GLU A 277 3.57 -1.03 -18.23
N ARG A 278 3.16 -1.22 -16.97
CA ARG A 278 3.88 -0.69 -15.80
C ARG A 278 5.32 -1.16 -15.72
N TRP A 279 5.57 -2.46 -15.91
CA TRP A 279 6.93 -3.00 -15.89
C TRP A 279 7.79 -2.39 -17.00
N ASN A 280 7.22 -2.21 -18.19
CA ASN A 280 7.92 -1.59 -19.31
C ASN A 280 8.22 -0.11 -19.09
N ALA A 281 7.30 0.63 -18.47
CA ALA A 281 7.44 2.05 -18.20
C ALA A 281 8.41 2.34 -17.03
N LEU A 282 8.27 1.61 -15.92
CA LEU A 282 8.96 1.92 -14.67
C LEU A 282 10.24 1.11 -14.44
N ARG A 283 10.35 -0.09 -15.03
CA ARG A 283 11.50 -1.01 -14.85
C ARG A 283 11.85 -1.32 -13.38
N MET A 284 10.89 -1.20 -12.46
CA MET A 284 11.07 -1.45 -11.03
C MET A 284 10.92 -2.94 -10.70
N SER A 285 11.91 -3.54 -10.03
CA SER A 285 11.92 -4.97 -9.71
C SER A 285 10.69 -5.43 -8.92
N SER A 286 10.08 -4.54 -8.13
CA SER A 286 8.82 -4.78 -7.41
C SER A 286 7.67 -5.17 -8.35
N ILE A 287 7.57 -4.53 -9.51
CA ILE A 287 6.51 -4.83 -10.48
C ILE A 287 6.72 -6.22 -11.08
N LYS A 288 7.97 -6.60 -11.37
CA LYS A 288 8.28 -7.96 -11.82
C LYS A 288 7.92 -9.01 -10.76
N ARG A 289 8.13 -8.71 -9.47
CA ARG A 289 7.70 -9.58 -8.37
C ARG A 289 6.18 -9.72 -8.30
N TYR A 290 5.44 -8.62 -8.48
CA TYR A 290 3.98 -8.64 -8.55
C TYR A 290 3.48 -9.48 -9.73
N TRP A 291 4.09 -9.30 -10.90
CA TRP A 291 3.81 -10.14 -12.07
C TRP A 291 3.98 -11.62 -11.78
N ASP A 292 5.14 -12.02 -11.25
CA ASP A 292 5.46 -13.42 -11.00
C ASP A 292 4.55 -14.05 -9.93
N ASP A 293 4.09 -13.24 -8.98
CA ASP A 293 3.14 -13.65 -7.97
C ASP A 293 1.74 -13.89 -8.56
N LEU A 294 1.26 -12.95 -9.38
CA LEU A 294 -0.02 -13.06 -10.07
C LEU A 294 -0.06 -14.27 -11.00
N GLU A 295 0.99 -14.50 -11.80
CA GLU A 295 1.04 -15.68 -12.68
C GLU A 295 1.04 -17.00 -11.89
N LYS A 296 1.53 -17.03 -10.65
CA LYS A 296 1.39 -18.21 -9.78
C LYS A 296 -0.04 -18.37 -9.28
N ILE A 297 -0.67 -17.28 -8.85
CA ILE A 297 -2.05 -17.28 -8.35
C ILE A 297 -3.01 -17.70 -9.47
N TRP A 298 -2.90 -17.10 -10.66
CA TRP A 298 -3.78 -17.36 -11.80
C TRP A 298 -3.66 -18.78 -12.37
N LYS A 299 -2.51 -19.46 -12.20
CA LYS A 299 -2.37 -20.88 -12.57
C LYS A 299 -3.24 -21.80 -11.73
N ASN A 300 -3.55 -21.40 -10.51
CA ASN A 300 -4.33 -22.19 -9.56
C ASN A 300 -5.83 -21.83 -9.58
N VAL A 301 -6.24 -20.88 -10.44
CA VAL A 301 -7.66 -20.54 -10.62
C VAL A 301 -8.30 -21.67 -11.44
N PRO A 302 -9.31 -22.37 -10.91
CA PRO A 302 -10.05 -23.35 -11.70
C PRO A 302 -10.74 -22.61 -12.84
N LEU A 303 -10.40 -22.93 -14.09
CA LEU A 303 -11.10 -22.36 -15.24
C LEU A 303 -12.55 -22.87 -15.21
N PRO A 304 -13.56 -22.00 -15.19
CA PRO A 304 -14.94 -22.45 -15.34
C PRO A 304 -15.08 -23.03 -16.76
N GLY A 305 -15.23 -24.35 -16.86
CA GLY A 305 -15.48 -25.03 -18.14
C GLY A 305 -14.77 -26.36 -18.39
N ILE A 306 -13.98 -26.89 -17.46
CA ILE A 306 -13.57 -28.30 -17.52
C ILE A 306 -14.28 -29.02 -16.39
N SER A 307 -15.49 -29.48 -16.69
CA SER A 307 -16.13 -30.54 -15.93
C SER A 307 -15.19 -31.75 -15.93
N GLU A 308 -14.71 -32.15 -14.75
CA GLU A 308 -14.25 -33.52 -14.52
C GLU A 308 -15.47 -34.46 -14.57
N GLU A 309 -16.05 -34.62 -15.75
CA GLU A 309 -16.82 -35.80 -16.10
C GLU A 309 -15.85 -36.79 -16.74
N ASN A 310 -15.41 -37.77 -15.95
CA ASN A 310 -15.33 -39.20 -16.30
C ASN A 310 -14.24 -39.89 -15.48
N HIS A 311 -14.62 -40.39 -14.30
CA HIS A 311 -14.17 -41.70 -13.87
C HIS A 311 -15.35 -42.45 -13.24
N VAL A 312 -16.23 -42.93 -14.11
CA VAL A 312 -16.98 -44.16 -13.85
C VAL A 312 -16.00 -45.30 -14.07
N THR A 313 -15.57 -45.96 -13.00
CA THR A 313 -15.05 -47.33 -13.08
C THR A 313 -16.07 -48.24 -12.41
N TYR A 314 -16.88 -48.89 -13.24
CA TYR A 314 -17.39 -50.22 -12.94
C TYR A 314 -16.21 -51.19 -12.98
N SER A 315 -15.91 -51.81 -11.85
CA SER A 315 -15.40 -53.19 -11.70
C SER A 315 -15.40 -53.53 -10.21
#